data_AF-A0A842UT51-F1
#
_entry.id   AF-A0A842UT51-F1
#
_cell.length_a   1.000
_cell.length_b   1.000
_cell.length_c   1.000
_cell.angle_alpha   90.00
_cell.angle_beta   90.00
_cell.angle_gamma   90.00
#
_symmetry.space_group_name_H-M   'P 1'
#
loop_
_entity.id
_entity.type
_entity.pdbx_description
1 polymer ?
#
loop_
_entity_poly.entity_id
_entity_poly.type
_entity_poly.pdbx_seq_one_letter_code
_entity_poly.pdbx_strand_id
1 'polypeptide(L)'
;MKNKKEVGKDMNKKIMMRLLQTLSLLIMIVLPIISTSAKAADFDQGISAEDKAQFDEMLKPVMKIYNLIKYAASFIAGIVFLIAAITFMTSGGDPRKRDVAKSTAMYVVIGLVVIWIAPLAINYIL
;
A
#
# COMPACT_ATOMS: atom_id res chain seq x y z
N MET A 1 12.31 -29.70 -69.28
CA MET A 1 11.37 -30.54 -68.51
C MET A 1 12.07 -30.97 -67.22
N LYS A 2 11.73 -30.40 -66.05
CA LYS A 2 12.43 -30.69 -64.78
C LYS A 2 12.08 -32.11 -64.31
N ASN A 3 13.10 -32.93 -64.04
CA ASN A 3 12.94 -34.34 -63.68
C ASN A 3 12.06 -34.49 -62.42
N LYS A 4 11.09 -35.40 -62.44
CA LYS A 4 10.10 -35.63 -61.37
C LYS A 4 10.76 -35.84 -59.99
N LYS A 5 12.01 -36.34 -59.95
CA LYS A 5 12.82 -36.51 -58.74
C LYS A 5 13.32 -35.19 -58.12
N GLU A 6 13.64 -34.18 -58.94
CA GLU A 6 14.12 -32.88 -58.45
C GLU A 6 12.98 -32.03 -57.88
N VAL A 7 11.80 -32.09 -58.50
CA VAL A 7 10.60 -31.38 -58.03
C VAL A 7 10.16 -31.91 -56.65
N GLY A 8 10.24 -33.22 -56.41
CA GLY A 8 9.94 -33.82 -55.10
C GLY A 8 10.93 -33.42 -54.00
N LYS A 9 12.22 -33.27 -54.33
CA LYS A 9 13.26 -32.85 -53.39
C LYS A 9 13.09 -31.37 -52.98
N ASP A 10 12.79 -30.51 -53.95
CA ASP A 10 12.52 -29.09 -53.71
C ASP A 10 11.27 -28.88 -52.84
N MET A 11 10.25 -29.71 -53.02
CA MET A 11 9.00 -29.66 -52.26
C MET A 11 9.21 -30.07 -50.79
N ASN A 12 9.93 -31.16 -50.52
CA ASN A 12 10.25 -31.58 -49.15
C ASN A 12 11.11 -30.56 -48.40
N LYS A 13 12.06 -29.90 -49.09
CA LYS A 13 12.87 -28.83 -48.49
C LYS A 13 12.02 -27.61 -48.10
N LYS A 14 11.05 -27.22 -48.95
CA LYS A 14 10.12 -26.13 -48.65
C LYS A 14 9.18 -26.48 -47.48
N ILE A 15 8.69 -27.72 -47.41
CA ILE A 15 7.85 -28.20 -46.31
C ILE A 15 8.64 -28.21 -45.00
N MET A 16 9.88 -28.72 -45.02
CA MET A 16 10.78 -28.71 -43.86
C MET A 16 11.06 -27.29 -43.35
N MET A 17 11.27 -26.34 -44.27
CA MET A 17 11.53 -24.94 -43.92
C MET A 17 10.29 -24.27 -43.30
N ARG A 18 9.09 -24.59 -43.77
CA ARG A 18 7.83 -24.12 -43.17
C ARG A 18 7.58 -24.74 -41.79
N LEU A 19 7.88 -26.04 -41.63
CA LEU A 19 7.78 -26.73 -40.34
C LEU A 19 8.72 -26.14 -39.28
N LEU A 20 9.95 -25.82 -39.69
CA LEU A 20 10.93 -25.17 -38.80
C LEU A 20 10.47 -23.77 -38.37
N GLN A 21 9.88 -23.00 -39.28
CA GLN A 21 9.31 -21.68 -38.99
C GLN A 21 8.12 -21.77 -38.03
N THR A 22 7.20 -22.72 -38.24
CA THR A 22 6.06 -22.92 -37.33
C THR A 22 6.50 -23.37 -35.94
N LEU A 23 7.54 -24.19 -35.84
CA LEU A 23 8.10 -24.62 -34.56
C LEU A 23 8.77 -23.45 -33.82
N SER A 24 9.48 -22.59 -34.53
CA SER A 24 10.08 -21.38 -33.94
C SER A 24 9.02 -20.39 -33.42
N LEU A 25 7.91 -20.21 -34.14
CA LEU A 25 6.78 -19.38 -33.70
C LEU A 25 6.10 -19.97 -32.46
N LEU A 26 5.95 -21.30 -32.40
CA LEU A 26 5.39 -21.99 -31.25
C LEU A 26 6.28 -21.78 -30.00
N ILE A 27 7.59 -21.91 -30.15
CA ILE A 27 8.57 -21.69 -29.06
C ILE A 27 8.50 -20.26 -28.53
N MET A 28 8.36 -19.26 -29.40
CA MET A 28 8.29 -17.85 -29.00
C MET A 28 7.02 -17.51 -28.20
N ILE A 29 5.91 -18.20 -28.45
CA ILE A 29 4.66 -18.04 -27.69
C ILE A 29 4.74 -18.77 -26.33
N VAL A 30 5.43 -19.91 -26.26
CA VAL A 30 5.53 -20.72 -25.04
C VAL A 30 6.55 -20.15 -24.04
N LEU A 31 7.65 -19.56 -24.51
CA LEU A 31 8.70 -18.96 -23.66
C LEU A 31 8.18 -17.96 -22.61
N PRO A 32 7.35 -16.95 -22.93
CA PRO A 32 6.86 -16.00 -21.93
C PRO A 32 5.91 -16.65 -20.91
N ILE A 33 5.21 -17.74 -21.25
CA ILE A 33 4.29 -18.46 -20.35
C ILE A 33 5.09 -19.23 -19.27
N ILE A 34 6.29 -19.70 -19.61
CA ILE A 34 7.22 -20.32 -18.65
C ILE A 34 7.83 -19.23 -17.75
N SER A 35 8.14 -18.05 -18.30
CA SER A 35 8.66 -16.92 -17.52
C SER A 35 7.64 -16.29 -16.57
N THR A 36 6.34 -16.31 -16.91
CA THR A 36 5.28 -15.82 -16.01
C THR A 36 4.96 -16.80 -14.87
N SER A 37 5.25 -18.09 -15.03
CA SER A 37 5.09 -19.10 -13.97
C SER A 37 6.34 -19.31 -13.13
N ALA A 38 7.53 -18.91 -13.60
CA ALA A 38 8.74 -18.84 -12.78
C ALA A 38 8.73 -17.65 -11.79
N LYS A 39 7.84 -16.67 -11.99
CA LYS A 39 7.42 -15.73 -10.94
C LYS A 39 6.16 -16.23 -10.23
N ALA A 40 6.14 -17.53 -9.88
CA ALA A 40 5.24 -18.01 -8.84
C ALA A 40 5.56 -17.21 -7.57
N ALA A 41 4.52 -16.69 -6.91
CA ALA A 41 4.59 -15.82 -5.74
C ALA A 41 5.64 -16.33 -4.72
N ASP A 42 6.80 -15.68 -4.73
CA ASP A 42 7.89 -15.96 -3.83
C ASP A 42 7.58 -15.20 -2.54
N PHE A 43 6.73 -15.79 -1.67
CA PHE A 43 6.30 -15.19 -0.40
C PHE A 43 7.46 -15.00 0.61
N ASP A 44 8.66 -15.45 0.26
CA ASP A 44 9.90 -15.36 1.04
C ASP A 44 10.79 -14.17 0.62
N GLN A 45 10.47 -13.48 -0.49
CA GLN A 45 11.09 -12.21 -0.81
C GLN A 45 10.45 -11.12 0.05
N GLY A 46 11.22 -10.57 1.00
CA GLY A 46 10.83 -9.38 1.73
C GLY A 46 10.38 -8.27 0.77
N ILE A 47 9.44 -7.44 1.22
CA ILE A 47 8.80 -6.38 0.41
C ILE A 47 9.86 -5.63 -0.42
N SER A 48 9.77 -5.70 -1.76
CA SER A 48 10.71 -4.99 -2.65
C SER A 48 10.57 -3.48 -2.46
N ALA A 49 11.59 -2.71 -2.83
CA ALA A 49 11.54 -1.24 -2.76
C ALA A 49 10.38 -0.69 -3.61
N GLU A 50 10.08 -1.33 -4.73
CA GLU A 50 8.94 -1.02 -5.60
C GLU A 50 7.60 -1.30 -4.92
N ASP A 51 7.49 -2.38 -4.14
CA ASP A 51 6.27 -2.74 -3.42
C ASP A 51 6.01 -1.77 -2.26
N LYS A 52 7.07 -1.34 -1.55
CA LYS A 52 6.95 -0.28 -0.53
C LYS A 52 6.46 1.02 -1.14
N ALA A 53 7.01 1.42 -2.29
CA ALA A 53 6.59 2.65 -2.97
C ALA A 53 5.13 2.61 -3.43
N GLN A 54 4.67 1.46 -3.95
CA GLN A 54 3.25 1.28 -4.30
C GLN A 54 2.35 1.32 -3.07
N PHE A 55 2.76 0.67 -1.98
CA PHE A 55 2.01 0.69 -0.73
C PHE A 55 1.91 2.10 -0.14
N ASP A 56 3.01 2.85 -0.12
CA ASP A 56 3.03 4.26 0.31
C ASP A 56 2.09 5.12 -0.54
N GLU A 57 2.04 4.88 -1.86
CA GLU A 57 1.11 5.56 -2.76
C GLU A 57 -0.35 5.26 -2.42
N MET A 58 -0.66 3.99 -2.11
CA MET A 58 -2.00 3.58 -1.65
C MET A 58 -2.36 4.17 -0.28
N LEU A 59 -1.39 4.44 0.59
CA LEU A 59 -1.62 5.08 1.89
C LEU A 59 -1.83 6.60 1.80
N LYS A 60 -1.39 7.28 0.73
CA LYS A 60 -1.53 8.75 0.60
C LYS A 60 -2.96 9.27 0.88
N PRO A 61 -4.05 8.68 0.34
CA PRO A 61 -5.41 9.13 0.62
C PRO A 61 -5.79 8.95 2.10
N VAL A 62 -5.40 7.83 2.70
CA VAL A 62 -5.63 7.54 4.13
C VAL A 62 -4.91 8.56 5.00
N MET A 63 -3.63 8.85 4.69
CA MET A 63 -2.85 9.85 5.41
C MET A 63 -3.40 11.26 5.27
N LYS A 64 -4.01 11.59 4.12
CA LYS A 64 -4.71 12.87 3.91
C LYS A 64 -5.92 13.00 4.84
N ILE A 65 -6.75 11.95 4.93
CA ILE A 65 -7.91 11.91 5.84
C ILE A 65 -7.46 11.95 7.31
N TYR A 66 -6.46 11.15 7.66
CA TYR A 66 -5.86 11.16 9.00
C TYR A 66 -5.38 12.56 9.39
N ASN A 67 -4.64 13.25 8.51
CA ASN A 67 -4.15 14.60 8.80
C ASN A 67 -5.29 15.60 8.98
N LEU A 68 -6.34 15.53 8.16
CA LEU A 68 -7.53 16.35 8.33
C LEU A 68 -8.17 16.15 9.71
N ILE A 69 -8.39 14.89 10.09
CA ILE A 69 -8.98 14.53 11.40
C ILE A 69 -8.04 14.97 12.54
N LYS A 70 -6.74 14.74 12.41
CA LYS A 70 -5.73 15.15 13.40
C LYS A 70 -5.79 16.64 13.68
N TYR A 71 -5.82 17.48 12.65
CA TYR A 71 -5.86 18.93 12.84
C TYR A 71 -7.21 19.40 13.40
N ALA A 72 -8.33 18.85 12.90
CA ALA A 72 -9.65 19.17 13.43
C ALA A 72 -9.79 18.77 14.91
N ALA A 73 -9.38 17.55 15.27
CA ALA A 73 -9.38 17.07 16.64
C ALA A 73 -8.44 17.88 17.53
N SER A 74 -7.26 18.26 17.04
CA SER A 74 -6.32 19.10 17.80
C SER A 74 -6.89 20.48 18.09
N PHE A 75 -7.63 21.06 17.13
CA PHE A 75 -8.30 22.34 17.32
C PHE A 75 -9.42 22.23 18.37
N ILE A 76 -10.29 21.22 18.26
CA ILE A 76 -11.36 20.96 19.23
C ILE A 76 -10.78 20.69 20.62
N ALA A 77 -9.72 19.89 20.70
CA ALA A 77 -8.99 19.61 21.93
C ALA A 77 -8.50 20.89 22.60
N GLY A 78 -7.94 21.85 21.83
CA GLY A 78 -7.55 23.16 22.35
C GLY A 78 -8.71 23.91 23.02
N ILE A 79 -9.88 23.92 22.38
CA ILE A 79 -11.08 24.57 22.94
C ILE A 79 -11.54 23.88 24.22
N VAL A 80 -11.63 22.55 24.21
CA VAL A 80 -12.06 21.77 25.39
C VAL A 80 -11.05 21.92 26.53
N PHE A 81 -9.76 21.98 26.22
CA PHE A 81 -8.72 22.22 27.20
C PHE A 81 -8.84 23.60 27.84
N LEU A 82 -9.16 24.63 27.06
CA LEU A 82 -9.45 25.97 27.59
C LEU A 82 -10.69 25.96 28.50
N ILE A 83 -11.75 25.25 28.13
CA ILE A 83 -12.94 25.10 28.99
C ILE A 83 -12.56 24.41 30.30
N ALA A 84 -11.75 23.36 30.26
CA ALA A 84 -11.25 22.69 31.46
C ALA A 84 -10.41 23.65 32.33
N ALA A 85 -9.53 24.46 31.73
CA ALA A 85 -8.73 25.44 32.44
C ALA A 85 -9.59 26.51 33.13
N ILE A 86 -10.57 27.08 32.41
CA ILE A 86 -11.50 28.07 32.99
C ILE A 86 -12.31 27.44 34.11
N THR A 87 -12.81 26.21 33.92
CA THR A 87 -13.56 25.47 34.95
C THR A 87 -12.72 25.24 36.19
N PHE A 88 -11.43 24.93 36.02
CA PHE A 88 -10.50 24.76 37.13
C PHE A 88 -10.27 26.07 37.87
N MET A 89 -10.05 27.19 37.17
CA MET A 89 -9.80 28.50 37.79
C MET A 89 -11.04 29.02 38.54
N THR A 90 -12.23 28.84 37.96
CA THR A 90 -13.50 29.33 38.51
C THR A 90 -14.15 28.40 39.53
N SER A 91 -13.58 27.22 39.75
CA SER A 91 -14.12 26.22 40.68
C SER A 91 -14.16 26.67 42.15
N GLY A 92 -13.31 27.63 42.55
CA GLY A 92 -13.29 28.16 43.91
C GLY A 92 -13.12 27.06 44.96
N GLY A 93 -14.09 26.95 45.87
CA GLY A 93 -14.15 25.95 46.94
C GLY A 93 -14.96 24.69 46.61
N ASP A 94 -15.46 24.52 45.38
CA ASP A 94 -16.22 23.32 44.97
C ASP A 94 -15.26 22.22 44.47
N PRO A 95 -15.05 21.14 45.24
CA PRO A 95 -14.12 20.07 44.85
C PRO A 95 -14.60 19.31 43.62
N ARG A 96 -15.92 19.17 43.41
CA ARG A 96 -16.46 18.44 42.26
C ARG A 96 -16.10 19.12 40.96
N LYS A 97 -16.19 20.45 40.90
CA LYS A 97 -15.78 21.22 39.71
C LYS A 97 -14.29 21.09 39.42
N ARG A 98 -13.45 21.06 40.47
CA ARG A 98 -12.00 20.85 40.32
C ARG A 98 -11.70 19.49 39.73
N ASP A 99 -12.36 18.45 40.22
CA ASP A 99 -12.13 17.08 39.76
C ASP A 99 -12.59 16.89 38.31
N VAL A 100 -13.76 17.44 37.94
CA VAL A 100 -14.25 17.43 36.55
C VAL A 100 -13.27 18.13 35.61
N ALA A 101 -12.73 19.29 36.00
CA ALA A 101 -11.77 20.01 35.18
C ALA A 101 -10.48 19.21 34.97
N LYS A 102 -9.94 18.60 36.04
CA LYS A 102 -8.75 17.74 35.94
C LYS A 102 -8.99 16.52 35.06
N SER A 103 -10.11 15.81 35.25
CA SER A 103 -10.43 14.63 34.43
C SER A 103 -10.62 15.02 32.96
N THR A 104 -11.29 16.15 32.69
CA THR A 104 -11.47 16.65 31.32
C THR A 104 -10.13 16.96 30.67
N ALA A 105 -9.25 17.70 31.36
CA ALA A 105 -7.92 18.00 30.87
C ALA A 105 -7.10 16.73 30.60
N MET A 106 -7.19 15.74 31.49
CA MET A 106 -6.52 14.44 31.33
C MET A 106 -7.02 13.70 30.08
N TYR A 107 -8.34 13.62 29.87
CA TYR A 107 -8.90 12.95 28.69
C TYR A 107 -8.52 13.64 27.38
N VAL A 108 -8.46 14.98 27.37
CA VAL A 108 -7.97 15.73 26.21
C VAL A 108 -6.51 15.38 25.91
N VAL A 109 -5.65 15.33 26.91
CA VAL A 109 -4.23 14.99 26.73
C VAL A 109 -4.08 13.56 26.23
N ILE A 110 -4.76 12.59 26.84
CA ILE A 110 -4.72 11.19 26.41
C ILE A 110 -5.20 11.05 24.96
N GLY A 111 -6.30 11.70 24.59
CA GLY A 111 -6.83 11.68 23.23
C GLY A 111 -5.84 12.24 22.21
N LEU A 112 -5.18 13.37 22.53
CA LEU A 112 -4.14 13.94 21.67
C LEU A 112 -2.94 13.00 21.50
N VAL A 113 -2.48 12.40 22.59
CA VAL A 113 -1.36 11.45 22.57
C VAL A 113 -1.68 10.27 21.66
N VAL A 114 -2.88 9.69 21.74
CA VAL A 114 -3.29 8.57 20.88
C VAL A 114 -3.25 8.96 19.40
N ILE A 115 -3.80 10.12 19.04
CA ILE A 115 -3.81 10.60 17.65
C ILE A 115 -2.38 10.79 17.13
N TRP A 116 -1.47 11.31 17.96
CA TRP A 116 -0.09 11.60 17.57
C TRP A 116 0.77 10.35 17.45
N ILE A 117 0.48 9.29 18.20
CA ILE A 117 1.18 8.01 18.13
C ILE A 117 0.73 7.16 16.93
N ALA A 118 -0.48 7.38 16.39
CA ALA A 118 -1.04 6.55 15.31
C ALA A 118 -0.10 6.32 14.10
N PRO A 119 0.65 7.31 13.56
CA PRO A 119 1.57 7.09 12.45
C PRO A 119 2.74 6.17 12.80
N LEU A 120 3.18 6.18 14.06
CA LEU A 120 4.25 5.29 14.53
C LEU A 120 3.81 3.83 14.48
N ALA A 121 2.55 3.56 14.83
CA ALA A 121 1.98 2.22 14.75
C ALA A 121 1.88 1.72 13.29
N ILE A 122 1.50 2.60 12.36
CA ILE A 122 1.46 2.27 10.93
C ILE A 122 2.85 1.91 10.42
N ASN A 123 3.86 2.73 10.76
CA ASN A 123 5.24 2.50 10.33
C ASN A 123 5.88 1.27 10.97
N TYR A 124 5.43 0.85 12.16
CA TYR A 124 5.96 -0.35 12.84
C TYR A 124 5.49 -1.66 12.19
N ILE A 125 4.33 -1.65 11.53
CA ILE A 125 3.76 -2.82 10.85
C ILE A 125 4.39 -3.04 9.45
N LEU A 126 5.08 -2.04 8.90
CA LEU A 126 5.63 -1.98 7.54
C LEU A 126 7.16 -2.14 7.48
#